data_AF-A0A820CD98-F1
#
_entry.id   AF-A0A820CD98-F1
#
_cell.length_a   1.000
_cell.length_b   1.000
_cell.length_c   1.000
_cell.angle_alpha   90.00
_cell.angle_beta   90.00
_cell.angle_gamma   90.00
#
_symmetry.space_group_name_H-M   'P 1'
#
loop_
_entity.id
_entity.type
_entity.pdbx_description
1 polymer ?
#
loop_
_entity_poly.entity_id
_entity_poly.type
_entity_poly.pdbx_seq_one_letter_code
_entity_poly.pdbx_strand_id
1 'polypeptide(L)'
;MQQNLSKISPLKAIHDLARRNKIIAEYQLEKESGPAHAKIYTVRLRLDEKEYVGIDRSIKLAQRAAAQIALEDHKHILSRNHPDKETSKPQSPTVTLNTWAAQHHIPTQYVLLHEQIHLQSNNSSWNHPHIIFYYRLHLGQDLYFDGDGSSRQQARINCAYNALNFIHQNEKSTPISLPSKSTQ
;
A
#
# COMPACT_ATOMS: atom_id res chain seq x y z
N MET A 1 -13.78 20.89 -15.87
CA MET A 1 -13.66 19.50 -15.36
C MET A 1 -12.59 19.48 -14.28
N GLN A 2 -12.95 19.63 -13.00
CA GLN A 2 -12.02 19.58 -11.87
C GLN A 2 -11.96 18.13 -11.38
N GLN A 3 -10.87 17.42 -11.70
CA GLN A 3 -10.70 16.03 -11.30
C GLN A 3 -10.26 15.96 -9.83
N ASN A 4 -11.21 15.59 -8.97
CA ASN A 4 -11.10 14.67 -7.83
C ASN A 4 -9.68 14.43 -7.21
N LEU A 5 -9.02 15.46 -6.68
CA LEU A 5 -7.85 15.31 -5.77
C LEU A 5 -8.24 15.35 -4.27
N SER A 6 -9.53 15.31 -3.93
CA SER A 6 -10.04 15.58 -2.58
C SER A 6 -9.81 14.48 -1.54
N LYS A 7 -9.16 13.35 -1.89
CA LYS A 7 -8.92 12.24 -0.96
C LYS A 7 -7.44 11.91 -0.67
N ILE A 8 -6.49 12.53 -1.37
CA ILE A 8 -5.05 12.27 -1.18
C ILE A 8 -4.33 13.58 -0.88
N SER A 9 -3.52 13.62 0.18
CA SER A 9 -2.70 14.81 0.49
C SER A 9 -1.84 15.17 -0.74
N PRO A 10 -1.79 16.45 -1.17
CA PRO A 10 -0.96 16.91 -2.30
C PRO A 10 0.51 16.46 -2.20
N LEU A 11 1.02 16.36 -0.96
CA LEU A 11 2.34 15.83 -0.66
C LEU A 11 2.51 14.37 -1.11
N LYS A 12 1.52 13.53 -0.82
CA LYS A 12 1.52 12.11 -1.23
C LYS A 12 1.36 11.97 -2.74
N ALA A 13 0.56 12.84 -3.36
CA ALA A 13 0.42 12.87 -4.81
C ALA A 13 1.75 13.22 -5.50
N ILE A 14 2.48 14.24 -5.03
CA ILE A 14 3.83 14.57 -5.52
C ILE A 14 4.82 13.43 -5.27
N HIS A 15 4.79 12.80 -4.09
CA HIS A 15 5.67 11.68 -3.78
C HIS A 15 5.47 10.49 -4.73
N ASP A 16 4.20 10.11 -4.96
CA ASP A 16 3.86 9.02 -5.87
C ASP A 16 4.16 9.39 -7.33
N LEU A 17 4.03 10.67 -7.71
CA LEU A 17 4.39 11.20 -9.03
C LEU A 17 5.90 11.18 -9.26
N ALA A 18 6.68 11.64 -8.27
CA ALA A 18 8.13 11.65 -8.28
C ALA A 18 8.68 10.22 -8.42
N ARG A 19 8.14 9.27 -7.63
CA ARG A 19 8.48 7.85 -7.74
C ARG A 19 8.17 7.29 -9.13
N ARG A 20 6.98 7.56 -9.68
CA ARG A 20 6.57 7.06 -11.01
C ARG A 20 7.48 7.57 -12.12
N ASN A 21 7.91 8.82 -12.02
CA ASN A 21 8.76 9.46 -13.02
C ASN A 21 10.26 9.33 -12.76
N LYS A 22 10.65 8.62 -11.69
CA LYS A 22 12.05 8.49 -11.22
C LYS A 22 12.72 9.84 -10.96
N ILE A 23 11.95 10.80 -10.47
CA ILE A 23 12.39 12.15 -10.10
C ILE A 23 12.53 12.21 -8.58
N ILE A 24 13.51 12.96 -8.09
CA ILE A 24 13.67 13.25 -6.67
C ILE A 24 12.87 14.51 -6.34
N ALA A 25 12.07 14.44 -5.28
CA ALA A 25 11.34 15.59 -4.74
C ALA A 25 12.04 16.09 -3.47
N GLU A 26 12.67 17.26 -3.56
CA GLU A 26 13.39 17.86 -2.44
C GLU A 26 12.60 19.05 -1.90
N TYR A 27 12.32 19.04 -0.59
CA TYR A 27 11.68 20.16 0.11
C TYR A 27 12.72 20.89 0.96
N GLN A 28 12.86 22.19 0.77
CA GLN A 28 13.77 23.04 1.51
C GLN A 28 13.03 24.23 2.11
N LEU A 29 13.29 24.53 3.39
CA LEU A 29 12.77 25.73 4.03
C LEU A 29 13.67 26.91 3.64
N GLU A 30 13.13 27.91 2.94
CA GLU A 30 13.90 29.06 2.48
C GLU A 30 13.84 30.23 3.44
N LYS A 31 12.64 30.56 3.90
CA LYS A 31 12.41 31.77 4.70
C LYS A 31 11.42 31.51 5.79
N GLU A 32 11.71 32.07 6.96
CA GLU A 32 10.80 32.19 8.07
C GLU A 32 10.71 33.68 8.42
N SER A 33 9.50 34.24 8.40
CA SER A 33 9.29 35.68 8.59
C SER A 33 7.98 35.95 9.32
N GLY A 34 7.73 37.21 9.68
CA GLY A 34 6.54 37.64 10.41
C GLY A 34 6.72 37.65 11.94
N PRO A 35 5.80 38.33 12.65
CA PRO A 35 5.84 38.41 14.11
C PRO A 35 5.56 37.04 14.73
N ALA A 36 5.96 36.84 15.99
CA ALA A 36 5.83 35.55 16.68
C ALA A 36 4.41 34.94 16.64
N HIS A 37 3.38 35.79 16.60
CA HIS A 37 1.97 35.39 16.53
C HIS A 37 1.42 35.23 15.10
N ALA A 38 2.17 35.63 14.07
CA ALA A 38 1.78 35.52 12.66
C ALA A 38 2.99 35.13 11.80
N LYS A 39 3.61 34.02 12.17
CA LYS A 39 4.78 33.50 11.48
C LYS A 39 4.41 32.92 10.12
N ILE A 40 5.22 33.21 9.12
CA ILE A 40 5.07 32.83 7.72
C ILE A 40 6.30 32.02 7.32
N TYR A 41 6.05 30.88 6.68
CA TYR A 41 7.06 29.96 6.19
C TYR A 41 7.02 29.91 4.67
N THR A 42 8.19 30.06 4.06
CA THR A 42 8.41 29.90 2.63
C THR A 42 9.18 28.61 2.40
N VAL A 43 8.58 27.67 1.68
CA VAL A 43 9.18 26.38 1.35
C VAL A 43 9.34 26.28 -0.16
N ARG A 44 10.52 25.84 -0.59
CA ARG A 44 10.82 25.48 -1.97
C ARG A 44 10.73 23.97 -2.15
N LEU A 45 10.05 23.54 -3.20
CA LEU A 45 9.98 22.17 -3.69
C LEU A 45 10.72 22.11 -5.03
N ARG A 46 11.79 21.32 -5.09
CA ARG A 46 12.51 21.05 -6.33
C ARG A 46 12.09 19.68 -6.88
N LEU A 47 11.65 19.68 -8.14
CA LEU A 47 11.30 18.49 -8.91
C LEU A 47 12.10 18.51 -10.21
N ASP A 48 13.14 17.70 -10.29
CA ASP A 48 14.05 17.64 -11.44
C ASP A 48 14.72 19.01 -11.68
N GLU A 49 14.42 19.68 -12.80
CA GLU A 49 14.92 21.01 -13.17
C GLU A 49 13.98 22.16 -12.77
N LYS A 50 12.80 21.84 -12.20
CA LYS A 50 11.80 22.85 -11.81
C LYS A 50 11.78 23.08 -10.32
N GLU A 51 11.52 24.33 -9.94
CA GLU A 51 11.38 24.76 -8.57
C GLU A 51 10.02 25.43 -8.36
N TYR A 52 9.36 25.07 -7.27
CA TYR A 52 8.05 25.59 -6.89
C TYR A 52 8.14 26.13 -5.46
N VAL A 53 7.53 27.28 -5.21
CA VAL A 53 7.60 27.93 -3.90
C VAL A 53 6.19 28.05 -3.33
N GLY A 54 6.03 27.58 -2.09
CA GLY A 54 4.79 27.69 -1.32
C GLY A 54 5.00 28.53 -0.06
N ILE A 55 4.02 29.35 0.27
CA ILE A 55 4.05 30.25 1.42
C ILE A 55 2.81 30.00 2.27
N ASP A 56 2.99 29.74 3.56
CA ASP A 56 1.87 29.56 4.48
C ASP A 56 2.28 29.80 5.94
N ARG A 57 1.32 29.83 6.87
CA ARG A 57 1.52 30.02 8.31
C ARG A 57 2.13 28.82 9.04
N SER A 58 2.40 27.73 8.32
CA SER A 58 3.04 26.52 8.84
C SER A 58 3.87 25.88 7.74
N ILE A 59 5.06 25.34 8.09
CA ILE A 59 5.94 24.60 7.17
C ILE A 59 5.16 23.53 6.40
N LYS A 60 4.31 22.77 7.09
CA LYS A 60 3.54 21.67 6.48
C LYS A 60 2.51 22.19 5.46
N LEU A 61 1.92 23.36 5.72
CA LEU A 61 0.98 23.98 4.81
C LEU A 61 1.71 24.63 3.62
N ALA A 62 2.86 25.25 3.86
CA ALA A 62 3.73 25.81 2.83
C ALA A 62 4.25 24.72 1.88
N GLN A 63 4.65 23.56 2.42
CA GLN A 63 4.97 22.36 1.63
C GLN A 63 3.78 21.90 0.79
N ARG A 64 2.58 21.86 1.39
CA ARG A 64 1.36 21.45 0.68
C ARG A 64 1.01 22.43 -0.45
N ALA A 65 1.19 23.73 -0.23
CA ALA A 65 1.00 24.77 -1.24
C ALA A 65 2.01 24.62 -2.38
N ALA A 66 3.29 24.44 -2.08
CA ALA A 66 4.33 24.19 -3.09
C ALA A 66 4.01 22.93 -3.91
N ALA A 67 3.58 21.86 -3.25
CA ALA A 67 3.16 20.62 -3.90
C ALA A 67 1.91 20.81 -4.79
N GLN A 68 0.96 21.65 -4.38
CA GLN A 68 -0.23 21.94 -5.19
C GLN A 68 0.14 22.68 -6.48
N ILE A 69 0.99 23.71 -6.39
CA ILE A 69 1.48 24.45 -7.56
C ILE A 69 2.20 23.51 -8.53
N ALA A 70 3.03 22.60 -8.00
CA ALA A 70 3.71 21.59 -8.80
C ALA A 70 2.76 20.60 -9.49
N LEU A 71 1.64 20.25 -8.86
CA LEU A 71 0.60 19.40 -9.45
C LEU A 71 -0.23 20.13 -10.51
N GLU A 72 -0.40 21.44 -10.39
CA GLU A 72 -1.06 22.26 -11.41
C GLU A 72 -0.21 22.33 -12.69
N ASP A 73 1.12 22.36 -12.56
CA ASP A 73 2.09 22.27 -13.67
C ASP A 73 2.34 20.83 -14.18
N HIS A 74 1.35 19.93 -14.02
CA HIS A 74 1.43 18.48 -14.30
C HIS A 74 1.89 18.11 -15.71
N LYS A 75 1.74 19.02 -16.69
CA LYS A 75 1.99 18.71 -18.12
C LYS A 75 3.43 18.30 -18.39
N HIS A 76 4.37 18.88 -17.65
CA HIS A 76 5.79 18.59 -17.86
C HIS A 76 6.26 17.32 -17.14
N ILE A 77 5.68 17.00 -15.98
CA ILE A 77 6.14 15.88 -15.16
C ILE A 77 5.70 14.54 -15.76
N LEU A 78 4.56 14.51 -16.45
CA LEU A 78 4.01 13.31 -17.09
C LEU A 78 4.65 12.99 -18.46
N SER A 79 5.33 13.95 -19.10
CA SER A 79 5.84 13.78 -20.47
C SER A 79 7.04 12.83 -20.56
N ARG A 80 7.71 12.52 -19.45
CA ARG A 80 8.92 11.67 -19.49
C ARG A 80 8.59 10.17 -19.49
N ASN A 81 7.37 9.74 -19.12
CA ASN A 81 6.99 8.33 -19.14
C ASN A 81 5.48 8.10 -19.40
N HIS A 82 5.13 7.69 -20.62
CA HIS A 82 3.97 6.82 -20.90
C HIS A 82 4.47 5.68 -21.81
N PRO A 83 3.99 4.43 -21.72
CA PRO A 83 2.74 3.99 -21.11
C PRO A 83 2.91 2.95 -19.98
N ASP A 84 1.91 2.90 -19.10
CA ASP A 84 1.27 1.71 -18.55
C ASP A 84 2.13 0.43 -18.44
N LYS A 85 3.06 0.44 -17.50
CA LYS A 85 3.06 -0.66 -16.54
C LYS A 85 2.69 -0.03 -15.22
N GLU A 86 1.45 -0.25 -14.80
CA GLU A 86 1.16 -0.41 -13.38
C GLU A 86 2.17 -1.45 -12.86
N THR A 87 3.37 -1.01 -12.51
CA THR A 87 4.35 -1.81 -11.80
C THR A 87 3.75 -1.98 -10.42
N SER A 88 2.87 -2.99 -10.35
CA SER A 88 2.62 -3.85 -9.21
C SER A 88 3.40 -3.36 -8.01
N LYS A 89 2.70 -2.58 -7.16
CA LYS A 89 3.00 -2.68 -5.73
C LYS A 89 3.14 -4.18 -5.45
N PRO A 90 4.18 -4.65 -4.75
CA PRO A 90 4.31 -6.07 -4.43
C PRO A 90 2.97 -6.49 -3.84
N GLN A 91 2.18 -7.25 -4.62
CA GLN A 91 0.83 -7.57 -4.22
C GLN A 91 1.00 -8.49 -3.04
N SER A 92 0.61 -8.00 -1.87
CA SER A 92 0.59 -8.81 -0.66
C SER A 92 -0.18 -10.09 -0.97
N PRO A 93 0.24 -11.26 -0.48
CA PRO A 93 -0.47 -12.53 -0.69
C PRO A 93 -1.98 -12.41 -0.43
N THR A 94 -2.38 -11.60 0.54
CA THR A 94 -3.80 -11.28 0.82
C THR A 94 -4.52 -10.60 -0.35
N VAL A 95 -3.88 -9.66 -1.04
CA VAL A 95 -4.45 -8.96 -2.20
C VAL A 95 -4.54 -9.89 -3.41
N THR A 96 -3.49 -10.65 -3.67
CA THR A 96 -3.47 -11.63 -4.77
C THR A 96 -4.58 -12.67 -4.58
N LEU A 97 -4.71 -13.21 -3.37
CA LEU A 97 -5.76 -14.16 -3.03
C LEU A 97 -7.15 -13.56 -3.18
N ASN A 98 -7.40 -12.36 -2.63
CA ASN A 98 -8.72 -11.73 -2.74
C ASN A 98 -9.09 -11.44 -4.20
N THR A 99 -8.11 -11.10 -5.04
CA THR A 99 -8.33 -10.90 -6.48
C THR A 99 -8.72 -12.20 -7.15
N TRP A 100 -7.99 -13.30 -6.87
CA TRP A 100 -8.30 -14.62 -7.39
C TRP A 100 -9.69 -15.09 -6.93
N ALA A 101 -10.00 -14.96 -5.64
CA ALA A 101 -11.29 -15.34 -5.09
C ALA A 101 -12.44 -14.55 -5.71
N ALA A 102 -12.25 -13.24 -5.96
CA ALA A 102 -13.22 -12.42 -6.67
C ALA A 102 -13.43 -12.89 -8.12
N GLN A 103 -12.36 -13.25 -8.85
CA GLN A 103 -12.45 -13.78 -10.21
C GLN A 103 -13.22 -15.11 -10.27
N HIS A 104 -13.03 -15.97 -9.27
CA HIS A 104 -13.70 -17.26 -9.17
C HIS A 104 -15.03 -17.23 -8.40
N HIS A 105 -15.50 -16.05 -7.97
CA HIS A 105 -16.72 -15.87 -7.18
C HIS A 105 -16.74 -16.66 -5.85
N ILE A 106 -15.57 -16.84 -5.24
CA ILE A 106 -15.39 -17.55 -3.98
C ILE A 106 -15.37 -16.53 -2.82
N PRO A 107 -16.21 -16.67 -1.78
CA PRO A 107 -16.15 -15.79 -0.62
C PRO A 107 -14.89 -16.06 0.21
N THR A 108 -14.18 -14.99 0.61
CA THR A 108 -13.03 -15.05 1.52
C THR A 108 -13.38 -14.47 2.88
N GLN A 109 -13.08 -15.20 3.96
CA GLN A 109 -13.29 -14.71 5.32
C GLN A 109 -12.08 -15.00 6.21
N TYR A 110 -11.51 -13.96 6.81
CA TYR A 110 -10.43 -14.07 7.79
C TYR A 110 -11.01 -14.01 9.22
N VAL A 111 -10.82 -15.07 9.98
CA VAL A 111 -11.27 -15.21 11.37
C VAL A 111 -10.04 -15.26 12.28
N LEU A 112 -10.03 -14.43 13.33
CA LEU A 112 -9.04 -14.55 14.40
C LEU A 112 -9.42 -15.74 15.30
N LEU A 113 -8.52 -16.71 15.46
CA LEU A 113 -8.75 -17.85 16.35
C LEU A 113 -8.41 -17.46 17.80
N HIS A 114 -7.15 -17.17 18.07
CA HIS A 114 -6.69 -16.76 19.40
C HIS A 114 -5.37 -15.98 19.32
N GLU A 115 -5.03 -15.29 20.40
CA GLU A 115 -3.74 -14.63 20.61
C GLU A 115 -3.01 -15.30 21.78
N GLN A 116 -1.73 -15.64 21.57
CA GLN A 116 -0.90 -16.25 22.61
C GLN A 116 0.23 -15.30 22.99
N ILE A 117 0.34 -15.01 24.28
CA ILE A 117 1.43 -14.20 24.81
C ILE A 117 2.54 -15.15 25.25
N HIS A 118 3.66 -15.15 24.52
CA HIS A 118 4.87 -15.82 24.96
C HIS A 118 5.70 -14.85 25.80
N LEU A 119 5.82 -15.17 27.09
CA LEU A 119 6.82 -14.58 27.97
C LEU A 119 8.13 -15.32 27.74
N GLN A 120 9.10 -14.69 27.09
CA GLN A 120 10.44 -15.26 26.98
C GLN A 120 11.11 -15.19 28.36
N SER A 121 11.29 -16.34 28.99
CA SER A 121 12.11 -16.47 30.21
C SER A 121 13.58 -16.49 29.82
N ASN A 122 14.16 -15.33 29.50
CA ASN A 122 15.61 -15.18 29.51
C ASN A 122 16.02 -13.87 30.17
N ASN A 123 17.14 -13.93 30.88
CA ASN A 123 17.60 -12.96 31.87
C ASN A 123 18.13 -11.66 31.23
N SER A 124 17.28 -10.98 30.47
CA SER A 124 17.57 -9.73 29.76
C SER A 124 16.57 -8.66 30.16
N SER A 125 17.09 -7.53 30.62
CA SER A 125 16.39 -6.40 31.26
C SER A 125 15.32 -5.67 30.41
N TRP A 126 14.90 -6.24 29.28
CA TRP A 126 13.89 -5.68 28.38
C TRP A 126 12.94 -6.79 27.87
N ASN A 127 12.29 -7.48 28.80
CA ASN A 127 11.26 -8.47 28.50
C ASN A 127 10.00 -7.79 27.93
N HIS A 128 9.94 -7.66 26.60
CA HIS A 128 8.72 -7.29 25.92
C HIS A 128 7.92 -8.57 25.61
N PRO A 129 6.65 -8.67 26.03
CA PRO A 129 5.83 -9.83 25.73
C PRO A 129 5.67 -9.98 24.20
N HIS A 130 6.05 -11.15 23.68
CA HIS A 130 5.84 -11.47 22.26
C HIS A 130 4.47 -12.10 22.08
N ILE A 131 3.59 -11.41 21.35
CA ILE A 131 2.24 -11.87 21.06
C ILE A 131 2.22 -12.55 19.68
N ILE A 132 1.72 -13.77 19.61
CA ILE A 132 1.46 -14.49 18.37
C ILE A 132 -0.05 -14.50 18.12
N PHE A 133 -0.45 -14.08 16.93
CA PHE A 133 -1.83 -14.09 16.49
C PHE A 133 -2.06 -15.29 15.57
N TYR A 134 -3.11 -16.06 15.82
CA TYR A 134 -3.52 -17.18 14.97
C TYR A 134 -4.78 -16.78 14.20
N TYR A 135 -4.71 -16.86 12.88
CA TYR A 135 -5.82 -16.60 11.99
C TYR A 135 -6.17 -17.86 11.19
N ARG A 136 -7.45 -17.93 10.81
CA ARG A 136 -7.99 -18.88 9.85
C ARG A 136 -8.63 -18.11 8.70
N LEU A 137 -8.29 -18.50 7.49
CA LEU A 137 -8.92 -18.01 6.25
C LEU A 137 -9.86 -19.10 5.73
N HIS A 138 -11.13 -18.77 5.54
CA HIS A 138 -12.09 -19.61 4.83
C HIS A 138 -12.18 -19.17 3.37
N LEU A 139 -12.12 -20.15 2.46
CA LEU A 139 -12.30 -20.00 1.02
C LEU A 139 -13.52 -20.84 0.62
N GLY A 140 -14.67 -20.20 0.42
CA GLY A 140 -15.91 -20.93 0.14
C GLY A 140 -16.45 -21.65 1.38
N GLN A 141 -17.10 -22.81 1.16
CA GLN A 141 -17.78 -23.56 2.22
C GLN A 141 -16.87 -24.57 2.92
N ASP A 142 -15.97 -25.23 2.18
CA ASP A 142 -15.24 -26.40 2.69
C ASP A 142 -13.72 -26.23 2.84
N LEU A 143 -13.14 -25.15 2.29
CA LEU A 143 -11.68 -24.95 2.33
C LEU A 143 -11.31 -23.90 3.38
N TYR A 144 -10.32 -24.22 4.21
CA TYR A 144 -9.75 -23.29 5.17
C TYR A 144 -8.23 -23.43 5.28
N PHE A 145 -7.56 -22.33 5.63
CA PHE A 145 -6.12 -22.23 5.77
C PHE A 145 -5.76 -21.45 7.02
N ASP A 146 -4.93 -22.06 7.87
CA ASP A 146 -4.45 -21.44 9.10
C ASP A 146 -3.12 -20.73 8.88
N GLY A 147 -2.87 -19.69 9.67
CA GLY A 147 -1.62 -18.95 9.65
C GLY A 147 -1.44 -18.12 10.91
N ASP A 148 -0.22 -18.13 11.43
CA ASP A 148 0.18 -17.39 12.62
C ASP A 148 1.13 -16.24 12.29
N GLY A 149 1.33 -15.31 13.24
CA GLY A 149 2.38 -14.31 13.10
C GLY A 149 2.46 -13.35 14.28
N SER A 150 3.58 -12.63 14.39
CA SER A 150 3.84 -11.64 15.46
C SER A 150 2.96 -10.39 15.38
N SER A 151 2.11 -10.28 14.35
CA SER A 151 1.10 -9.23 14.21
C SER A 151 -0.13 -9.77 13.48
N ARG A 152 -1.29 -9.13 13.67
CA ARG A 152 -2.54 -9.48 12.97
C ARG A 152 -2.39 -9.42 11.45
N GLN A 153 -1.61 -8.45 10.95
CA GLN A 153 -1.35 -8.33 9.51
C GLN A 153 -0.47 -9.49 9.02
N GLN A 154 0.57 -9.86 9.76
CA GLN A 154 1.44 -10.98 9.41
C GLN A 154 0.69 -12.31 9.38
N ALA A 155 -0.14 -12.58 10.40
CA ALA A 155 -0.95 -13.80 10.46
C ALA A 155 -1.88 -13.94 9.25
N ARG A 156 -2.54 -12.85 8.83
CA ARG A 156 -3.38 -12.83 7.62
C ARG A 156 -2.59 -13.03 6.33
N ILE A 157 -1.39 -12.45 6.23
CA ILE A 157 -0.49 -12.67 5.09
C ILE A 157 -0.10 -14.13 4.99
N ASN A 158 0.25 -14.76 6.12
CA ASN A 158 0.63 -16.17 6.17
C ASN A 158 -0.54 -17.10 5.80
N CYS A 159 -1.76 -16.81 6.28
CA CYS A 159 -2.97 -17.53 5.85
C CYS A 159 -3.15 -17.48 4.32
N ALA A 160 -3.02 -16.28 3.75
CA ALA A 160 -3.20 -16.07 2.31
C ALA A 160 -2.09 -16.74 1.49
N TYR A 161 -0.86 -16.78 2.01
CA TYR A 161 0.26 -17.46 1.38
C TYR A 161 0.03 -18.97 1.30
N ASN A 162 -0.45 -19.59 2.39
CA ASN A 162 -0.78 -21.02 2.42
C ASN A 162 -1.90 -21.35 1.42
N ALA A 163 -2.95 -20.53 1.37
CA ALA A 163 -4.05 -20.68 0.42
C ALA A 163 -3.59 -20.55 -1.04
N LEU A 164 -2.78 -19.54 -1.37
CA LEU A 164 -2.24 -19.36 -2.73
C LEU A 164 -1.33 -20.50 -3.16
N ASN A 165 -0.49 -21.02 -2.26
CA ASN A 165 0.36 -22.18 -2.56
C ASN A 165 -0.48 -23.40 -2.90
N PHE A 166 -1.57 -23.64 -2.16
CA PHE A 166 -2.50 -24.72 -2.47
C PHE A 166 -3.16 -24.54 -3.84
N ILE A 167 -3.62 -23.33 -4.17
CA ILE A 167 -4.21 -23.02 -5.49
C ILE A 167 -3.20 -23.31 -6.62
N HIS A 168 -1.97 -22.77 -6.52
CA HIS A 168 -0.94 -22.97 -7.53
C HIS A 168 -0.51 -24.44 -7.70
N GLN A 169 -0.60 -25.25 -6.65
CA GLN A 169 -0.32 -26.69 -6.73
C GLN A 169 -1.45 -27.44 -7.46
N ASN A 170 -2.71 -27.11 -7.19
CA ASN A 170 -3.85 -27.74 -7.85
C ASN A 170 -4.02 -27.31 -9.32
N GLU A 171 -3.67 -26.07 -9.67
CA GLU A 171 -3.65 -25.61 -11.06
C GLU A 171 -2.63 -26.36 -11.93
N LYS A 172 -1.52 -26.85 -11.34
CA LYS A 172 -0.51 -27.65 -12.05
C LYS A 172 -0.91 -29.11 -12.28
N SER A 173 -1.96 -29.59 -11.60
CA SER A 173 -2.35 -31.01 -11.61
C SER A 173 -3.61 -31.32 -12.44
N THR A 174 -4.12 -30.39 -13.26
CA THR A 174 -5.19 -30.71 -14.22
C THR A 174 -4.96 -30.06 -15.61
N PRO A 175 -4.71 -30.83 -16.68
CA PRO A 175 -5.39 -30.56 -17.93
C PRO A 175 -6.87 -30.88 -17.69
N ILE A 176 -7.71 -29.86 -17.61
CA ILE A 176 -9.17 -30.05 -17.59
C ILE A 176 -9.57 -30.60 -18.96
N SER A 177 -9.61 -31.93 -19.09
CA SER A 177 -10.42 -32.59 -20.10
C SER A 177 -11.87 -32.26 -19.79
N LEU A 178 -12.50 -31.46 -20.66
CA LEU A 178 -13.93 -31.26 -20.64
C LEU A 178 -14.63 -32.63 -20.69
N PRO A 179 -15.67 -32.89 -19.88
CA PRO A 179 -16.53 -34.03 -20.14
C PRO A 179 -17.17 -33.85 -21.52
N SER A 180 -16.86 -34.79 -22.41
CA SER A 180 -17.53 -34.98 -23.69
C SER A 180 -19.03 -35.03 -23.46
N LYS A 181 -19.78 -34.13 -24.09
CA LYS A 181 -21.22 -34.32 -24.25
C LYS A 181 -21.44 -35.51 -25.18
N SER A 182 -21.62 -36.68 -24.58
CA SER A 182 -22.24 -37.83 -25.21
C SER A 182 -23.75 -37.62 -25.12
N THR A 183 -24.41 -37.16 -26.18
CA THR A 183 -25.84 -37.43 -26.35
C THR A 183 -26.17 -37.39 -27.85
N GLN A 184 -26.41 -38.60 -28.37
CA GLN A 184 -27.31 -39.04 -29.46
C GLN A 184 -27.54 -38.13 -30.66
#